data_AF-A0A257WU10-F1
#
_entry.id   AF-A0A257WU10-F1
#
_cell.length_a   1.000
_cell.length_b   1.000
_cell.length_c   1.000
_cell.angle_alpha   90.00
_cell.angle_beta   90.00
_cell.angle_gamma   90.00
#
_symmetry.space_group_name_H-M   'P 1'
#
loop_
_entity.id
_entity.type
_entity.pdbx_description
1 polymer ?
#
loop_
_entity_poly.entity_id
_entity_poly.type
_entity_poly.pdbx_seq_one_letter_code
_entity_poly.pdbx_strand_id
1 'polypeptide(L)' 'MMRQLLLDIRPIAAPSLNNFVAGANRELLARLRSTAAGEPGPSIYLWGESGSGRTHLLRALAAEATA' A
#
# COMPACT_ATOMS: atom_id res chain seq x y z
N MET A 1 40.45 14.10 10.74
CA MET A 1 39.75 13.15 11.64
C MET A 1 38.39 12.81 11.03
N MET A 2 38.07 11.53 10.85
CA MET A 2 36.74 11.10 10.42
C MET A 2 35.80 11.05 11.63
N ARG A 3 34.63 11.69 11.52
CA ARG A 3 33.59 11.68 12.54
C ARG A 3 32.37 10.94 11.99
N GLN A 4 32.15 9.73 12.46
CA GLN A 4 30.98 8.93 12.10
C GLN A 4 29.73 9.52 12.75
N LEU A 5 28.77 9.90 11.92
CA LEU A 5 27.45 10.35 12.39
C LEU A 5 26.53 9.14 12.53
N LEU A 6 25.54 9.28 13.41
CA LEU A 6 24.54 8.25 13.63
C LEU A 6 23.61 8.19 12.41
N LEU A 7 23.49 7.02 11.78
CA LEU A 7 22.55 6.80 10.70
C LEU A 7 21.19 6.48 11.33
N ASP A 8 20.23 7.38 11.16
CA ASP A 8 18.88 7.22 11.69
C ASP A 8 18.08 6.20 10.86
N ILE A 9 18.35 4.91 11.11
CA ILE A 9 17.61 3.82 10.50
C ILE A 9 16.29 3.65 11.24
N ARG A 10 15.20 4.07 10.61
CA ARG A 10 13.85 3.93 11.15
C ARG A 10 13.22 2.60 10.70
N PRO A 11 12.34 2.01 11.52
CA PRO A 11 11.54 0.85 11.11
C PRO A 11 10.74 1.16 9.84
N ILE A 12 10.59 0.16 8.98
CA ILE A 12 9.76 0.28 7.77
C ILE A 12 8.32 0.54 8.21
N ALA A 13 7.71 1.58 7.66
CA ALA A 13 6.31 1.89 7.92
C ALA A 13 5.40 0.72 7.54
N ALA A 14 4.35 0.49 8.33
CA ALA A 14 3.35 -0.51 7.99
C ALA A 14 2.73 -0.23 6.60
N PRO A 15 2.35 -1.25 5.82
CA PRO A 15 1.68 -1.06 4.54
C PRO A 15 0.41 -0.23 4.68
N SER A 16 0.27 0.82 3.87
CA SER A 16 -0.96 1.60 3.72
C SER A 16 -1.18 1.94 2.25
N LEU A 17 -2.40 2.33 1.88
CA LEU A 17 -2.70 2.78 0.52
C LEU A 17 -2.05 4.15 0.24
N ASN A 18 -1.66 4.88 1.30
CA ASN A 18 -0.99 6.19 1.20
C ASN A 18 0.52 6.09 0.94
N ASN A 19 1.16 4.98 1.33
CA ASN A 19 2.60 4.77 1.11
C ASN A 19 2.90 3.80 -0.04
N PHE A 20 1.90 3.49 -0.88
CA PHE A 20 2.09 2.77 -2.13
C PHE A 20 2.35 3.75 -3.28
N VAL A 21 3.42 3.51 -4.06
CA VAL A 21 3.74 4.33 -5.24
C VAL A 21 2.79 3.95 -6.39
N ALA A 22 1.85 4.85 -6.69
CA ALA A 22 0.75 4.54 -7.61
C ALA A 22 1.21 4.15 -9.03
N GLY A 23 2.16 4.89 -9.63
CA GLY A 23 2.55 4.68 -11.03
C GLY A 23 1.33 4.69 -11.96
N ALA A 24 1.22 3.67 -12.82
CA ALA A 24 0.04 3.46 -13.69
C ALA A 24 -1.20 2.90 -12.94
N ASN A 25 -1.06 2.47 -11.68
CA ASN A 25 -2.12 1.81 -10.90
C ASN A 25 -3.04 2.79 -10.15
N ARG A 26 -3.18 4.03 -10.64
CA ARG A 26 -4.00 5.07 -9.97
C ARG A 26 -5.46 4.68 -9.86
N GLU A 27 -6.02 4.09 -10.93
CA GLU A 27 -7.40 3.61 -10.93
C GLU A 27 -7.60 2.49 -9.90
N LEU A 28 -6.65 1.55 -9.84
CA LEU A 28 -6.68 0.48 -8.84
C LEU A 28 -6.72 1.06 -7.41
N LEU A 29 -5.86 2.03 -7.09
CA LEU A 29 -5.86 2.67 -5.77
C LEU A 29 -7.19 3.37 -5.47
N ALA A 30 -7.80 4.03 -6.45
CA ALA A 30 -9.11 4.65 -6.27
C ALA A 30 -10.17 3.61 -5.92
N ARG A 31 -10.21 2.47 -6.64
CA ARG A 31 -11.12 1.36 -6.33
C ARG A 31 -10.90 0.78 -4.95
N LEU A 32 -9.65 0.52 -4.56
CA LEU A 32 -9.30 -0.01 -3.25
C LEU A 32 -9.74 0.94 -2.12
N ARG A 33 -9.60 2.26 -2.29
CA ARG A 33 -10.08 3.24 -1.31
C ARG A 33 -11.60 3.27 -1.19
N SER A 34 -12.33 3.19 -2.31
CA SER A 34 -13.79 3.05 -2.29
C SER A 34 -14.22 1.78 -1.56
N THR A 35 -13.56 0.65 -1.84
CA THR A 35 -13.83 -0.61 -1.13
C THR A 35 -13.54 -0.49 0.37
N ALA A 36 -12.44 0.15 0.77
CA ALA A 36 -12.12 0.37 2.18
C ALA A 36 -13.18 1.22 2.89
N ALA A 37 -13.79 2.17 2.17
CA ALA A 37 -14.90 3.00 2.66
C ALA A 37 -16.26 2.28 2.70
N GLY A 38 -16.32 1.00 2.33
CA GLY A 38 -17.57 0.22 2.31
C GLY A 38 -18.48 0.49 1.10
N GLU A 39 -17.98 1.21 0.09
CA GLU A 39 -18.77 1.46 -1.12
C GLU A 39 -19.01 0.15 -1.89
N PRO A 40 -20.24 -0.13 -2.34
CA PRO A 40 -20.55 -1.33 -3.09
C PRO A 40 -19.81 -1.33 -4.42
N GLY A 41 -19.31 -2.50 -4.82
CA GLY A 41 -18.55 -2.64 -6.05
C GLY A 41 -18.26 -4.08 -6.41
N PRO A 42 -17.74 -4.34 -7.62
CA PRO A 42 -17.34 -5.67 -8.03
C PRO A 42 -16.13 -6.16 -7.21
N SER A 43 -15.99 -7.48 -7.10
CA SER A 43 -14.79 -8.10 -6.55
C SER A 43 -13.54 -7.72 -7.36
N ILE A 44 -12.46 -7.37 -6.67
CA ILE A 44 -11.19 -6.95 -7.29
C ILE A 44 -10.22 -8.14 -7.32
N TYR A 45 -9.71 -8.47 -8.52
CA TYR A 45 -8.64 -9.46 -8.70
C TYR A 45 -7.32 -8.77 -9.01
N LEU A 46 -6.30 -9.00 -8.18
CA LEU A 46 -4.97 -8.41 -8.32
C LEU A 46 -3.97 -9.40 -8.95
N TRP A 47 -3.34 -8.99 -10.04
CA TRP A 47 -2.29 -9.75 -10.72
C TRP A 47 -1.09 -8.85 -11.05
N GLY A 48 0.04 -9.48 -11.35
CA GLY A 48 1.29 -8.78 -11.62
C GLY A 48 2.49 -9.66 -11.24
N GLU A 49 3.68 -9.23 -11.65
CA GLU A 49 4.93 -9.95 -11.40
C GLU A 49 5.27 -10.03 -9.90
N SER A 50 6.25 -10.86 -9.56
CA SER A 50 6.84 -10.87 -8.23
C SER A 50 7.45 -9.51 -7.89
N GLY A 51 7.15 -8.97 -6.71
CA GLY A 51 7.61 -7.63 -6.31
C GLY A 51 6.69 -6.47 -6.73
N SER A 52 5.58 -6.73 -7.44
CA SER A 52 4.59 -5.70 -7.82
C SER A 52 3.81 -5.06 -6.66
N GLY A 53 4.00 -5.51 -5.43
CA GLY A 53 3.35 -4.94 -4.24
C GLY A 53 1.92 -5.45 -3.99
N ARG A 54 1.47 -6.55 -4.62
CA ARG A 54 0.15 -7.17 -4.36
C ARG A 54 -0.10 -7.43 -2.87
N THR A 55 0.85 -8.01 -2.16
CA THR A 55 0.74 -8.26 -0.71
C THR A 55 0.68 -6.97 0.10
N HIS A 56 1.38 -5.91 -0.33
CA HIS A 56 1.33 -4.60 0.31
C HIS A 56 -0.08 -4.02 0.20
N LEU A 57 -0.65 -4.01 -1.01
CA LEU A 57 -2.00 -3.49 -1.26
C LEU A 57 -3.08 -4.26 -0.48
N LEU A 58 -3.00 -5.60 -0.43
CA LEU A 58 -3.97 -6.40 0.32
C LEU A 58 -3.88 -6.15 1.84
N ARG A 59 -2.67 -6.06 2.40
CA ARG A 59 -2.48 -5.74 3.83
C ARG A 59 -2.95 -4.33 4.16
N ALA A 60 -2.66 -3.36 3.29
CA ALA A 60 -3.12 -1.99 3.41
C ALA A 60 -4.65 -1.90 3.38
N LEU A 61 -5.29 -2.57 2.42
CA LEU A 61 -6.76 -2.61 2.31
C LEU A 61 -7.38 -3.21 3.58
N ALA A 62 -6.87 -4.35 4.06
CA ALA A 62 -7.38 -4.99 5.26
C ALA A 62 -7.23 -4.12 6.52
N ALA A 63 -6.20 -3.28 6.58
CA ALA A 63 -5.99 -2.35 7.70
C ALA A 63 -6.90 -1.10 7.61
N GLU A 64 -7.31 -0.69 6.41
CA GLU A 64 -8.13 0.50 6.17
C GLU A 64 -9.64 0.19 6.07
N ALA A 65 -10.03 -1.06 5.84
CA ALA A 65 -11.42 -1.46 5.73
C ALA A 65 -12.17 -1.24 7.05
N THR A 66 -13.17 -0.37 7.05
CA THR A 66 -14.13 -0.26 8.15
C THR A 66 -15.08 -1.46 8.13
N ALA A 67 -15.25 -2.10 9.30
CA ALA A 67 -16.18 -3.20 9.51
C ALA A 67 -17.65 -2.79 9.36
#